data_AF-H3D461-F1
#
_entry.id   AF-H3D461-F1
#
_cell.length_a   1.000
_cell.length_b   1.000
_cell.length_c   1.000
_cell.angle_alpha   90.00
_cell.angle_beta   90.00
_cell.angle_gamma   90.00
#
_symmetry.space_group_name_H-M   'P 1'
#
loop_
_entity.id
_entity.type
_entity.pdbx_description
1 polymer ?
#
loop_
_entity_poly.entity_id
_entity_poly.type
_entity_poly.pdbx_seq_one_letter_code
_entity_poly.pdbx_strand_id
1 'polypeptide(L)'
;MRNFSLLAGLVLWLTMDVSSLLGELICPLPVIENGRLLQQAKEYRENDVLHFSCNRGFRRTEDRPSKCTKVGMRAEWSPMPECEPAKCRVELPPLEGTTYASTLKNVYYPGETLNVTCGEGFWISSPQDTFAETTCDDDGQWTIRPVCQEFFCSNQREYNVRWWNVWRNQQIRLGDTARYQCVTGYKSPDGSNVAKCTRNGWEPKPLCQEITCPRLEVENAIHPDVYKQSYRNDDWVTYRCMEGFTGRPTRTCGQNGWTGDSQCTVNQKPGFLAVSYQKPFLQSPQIGLMLVWQCSP
;
A
#
# COMPACT_ATOMS: atom_id res chain seq x y z
N MET A 1 -41.23 30.22 106.27
CA MET A 1 -42.11 31.21 105.60
C MET A 1 -42.24 30.81 104.14
N ARG A 2 -43.46 30.94 103.60
CA ARG A 2 -43.90 30.85 102.20
C ARG A 2 -42.87 31.49 101.21
N ASN A 3 -42.75 31.23 99.91
CA ASN A 3 -43.70 30.79 98.88
C ASN A 3 -42.99 30.69 97.49
N PHE A 4 -43.71 30.13 96.49
CA PHE A 4 -43.58 30.23 95.00
C PHE A 4 -42.43 29.47 94.31
N SER A 5 -42.68 28.35 93.64
CA SER A 5 -43.23 28.18 92.26
C SER A 5 -42.26 28.62 91.16
N LEU A 6 -41.87 27.67 90.28
CA LEU A 6 -41.82 27.84 88.82
C LEU A 6 -41.51 26.48 88.16
N LEU A 7 -42.48 25.99 87.38
CA LEU A 7 -42.37 24.86 86.47
C LEU A 7 -41.43 25.21 85.32
N ALA A 8 -40.39 24.40 85.09
CA ALA A 8 -39.60 24.42 83.86
C ALA A 8 -39.90 23.14 83.07
N GLY A 9 -40.69 23.27 82.01
CA GLY A 9 -41.02 22.19 81.09
C GLY A 9 -39.79 21.73 80.30
N LEU A 10 -39.55 20.42 80.28
CA LEU A 10 -38.60 19.82 79.35
C LEU A 10 -39.16 19.89 77.93
N VAL A 11 -38.57 20.76 77.11
CA VAL A 11 -38.71 20.69 75.65
C VAL A 11 -37.68 19.67 75.17
N LEU A 12 -38.14 18.45 74.90
CA LEU A 12 -37.37 17.42 74.19
C LEU A 12 -37.21 17.87 72.74
N TRP A 13 -36.04 18.42 72.40
CA TRP A 13 -35.63 18.64 71.01
C TRP A 13 -35.33 17.27 70.39
N LEU A 14 -36.28 16.72 69.63
CA LEU A 14 -35.97 15.66 68.67
C LEU A 14 -35.17 16.32 67.53
N THR A 15 -33.85 16.28 67.62
CA THR A 15 -33.01 16.46 66.43
C THR A 15 -33.25 15.24 65.55
N MET A 16 -34.19 15.33 64.61
CA MET A 16 -34.22 14.40 63.50
C MET A 16 -32.88 14.56 62.76
N ASP A 17 -32.04 13.55 62.90
CA ASP A 17 -30.76 13.46 62.22
C ASP A 17 -31.06 13.39 60.71
N VAL A 18 -30.98 14.52 60.01
CA VAL A 18 -31.25 14.64 58.57
C VAL A 18 -30.24 13.80 57.75
N SER A 19 -29.19 13.30 58.41
CA SER A 19 -28.17 12.42 57.88
C SER A 19 -28.71 11.05 57.42
N SER A 20 -29.89 10.61 57.88
CA SER A 20 -30.45 9.30 57.52
C SER A 20 -31.34 9.28 56.27
N LEU A 21 -31.53 10.41 55.57
CA LEU A 21 -32.40 10.52 54.39
C LEU A 21 -31.67 10.47 53.03
N LEU A 22 -30.33 10.46 53.03
CA LEU A 22 -29.52 10.27 51.83
C LEU A 22 -29.19 8.79 51.69
N GLY A 23 -30.18 7.98 51.27
CA GLY A 23 -29.90 6.63 50.81
C GLY A 23 -28.82 6.67 49.72
N GLU A 24 -27.88 5.73 49.76
CA GLU A 24 -26.85 5.61 48.74
C GLU A 24 -27.51 5.52 47.35
N LEU A 25 -27.07 6.36 46.43
CA LEU A 25 -27.61 6.44 45.07
C LEU A 25 -27.07 5.27 44.25
N ILE A 26 -27.87 4.22 44.17
CA ILE A 26 -27.53 2.96 43.50
C ILE A 26 -28.40 2.79 42.27
N CYS A 27 -27.79 2.50 41.12
CA CYS A 27 -28.54 2.20 39.91
C CYS A 27 -29.19 0.81 39.99
N PRO A 28 -30.47 0.67 39.61
CA PRO A 28 -31.14 -0.62 39.58
C PRO A 28 -30.51 -1.52 38.49
N LEU A 29 -30.59 -2.83 38.69
CA LEU A 29 -30.21 -3.80 37.66
C LEU A 29 -31.10 -3.60 36.43
N PRO A 30 -30.56 -3.23 35.26
CA PRO A 30 -31.37 -2.95 34.09
C PRO A 30 -31.82 -4.25 33.42
N VAL A 31 -33.03 -4.22 32.85
CA VAL A 31 -33.52 -5.25 31.94
C VAL A 31 -33.13 -4.83 30.53
N ILE A 32 -32.36 -5.67 29.82
CA ILE A 32 -31.86 -5.38 28.47
C ILE A 32 -32.51 -6.37 27.51
N GLU A 33 -33.56 -5.93 26.82
CA GLU A 33 -34.20 -6.75 25.78
C GLU A 33 -33.21 -7.02 24.65
N ASN A 34 -33.18 -8.26 24.15
CA ASN A 34 -32.21 -8.71 23.14
C ASN A 34 -30.74 -8.47 23.52
N GLY A 35 -30.44 -8.46 24.82
CA GLY A 35 -29.08 -8.38 25.34
C GLY A 35 -28.88 -9.22 26.59
N ARG A 36 -27.62 -9.28 27.03
CA ARG A 36 -27.20 -9.99 28.25
C ARG A 36 -26.14 -9.20 29.00
N LEU A 37 -26.23 -9.22 30.32
CA LEU A 37 -25.18 -8.70 31.19
C LEU A 37 -23.97 -9.64 31.14
N LEU A 38 -22.78 -9.08 30.96
CA LEU A 38 -21.52 -9.84 30.96
C LEU A 38 -21.00 -10.01 32.40
N GLN A 39 -21.21 -9.00 33.24
CA GLN A 39 -20.85 -9.01 34.64
C GLN A 39 -21.98 -8.41 35.46
N GLN A 40 -22.34 -9.08 36.55
CA GLN A 40 -23.30 -8.59 37.52
C GLN A 40 -22.56 -8.16 38.79
N ALA A 41 -22.59 -6.87 39.09
CA ALA A 41 -22.19 -6.37 40.40
C ALA A 41 -23.33 -6.56 41.40
N LYS A 42 -22.97 -6.68 42.69
CA LYS A 42 -23.95 -6.72 43.78
C LYS A 42 -24.77 -5.43 43.85
N GLU A 43 -24.10 -4.30 43.62
CA GLU A 43 -24.65 -2.94 43.61
C GLU A 43 -23.89 -2.12 42.57
N TYR A 44 -24.55 -1.16 41.91
CA TYR A 44 -23.95 -0.22 40.97
C TYR A 44 -24.02 1.20 41.54
N ARG A 45 -22.87 1.80 41.79
CA ARG A 45 -22.71 3.15 42.34
C ARG A 45 -22.44 4.16 41.23
N GLU A 46 -22.50 5.44 41.58
CA GLU A 46 -22.21 6.53 40.64
C GLU A 46 -20.87 6.33 39.93
N ASN A 47 -20.87 6.52 38.61
CA ASN A 47 -19.78 6.27 37.66
C ASN A 47 -19.46 4.82 37.32
N ASP A 48 -20.14 3.84 37.92
CA ASP A 48 -19.98 2.44 37.50
C ASP A 48 -20.43 2.24 36.06
N VAL A 49 -19.68 1.41 35.33
CA VAL A 49 -19.95 1.09 33.93
C VAL A 49 -20.68 -0.22 33.83
N LEU A 50 -21.80 -0.23 33.10
CA LEU A 50 -22.52 -1.46 32.80
C LEU A 50 -21.86 -2.22 31.66
N HIS A 51 -21.42 -3.44 31.94
CA HIS A 51 -20.86 -4.33 30.93
C HIS A 51 -21.95 -5.29 30.42
N PHE A 52 -22.46 -5.03 29.22
CA PHE A 52 -23.46 -5.86 28.55
C PHE A 52 -23.12 -6.07 27.08
N SER A 53 -23.72 -7.11 26.49
CA SER A 53 -23.62 -7.44 25.07
C SER A 53 -25.01 -7.62 24.50
N CYS A 54 -25.23 -7.14 23.28
CA CYS A 54 -26.44 -7.43 22.53
C CYS A 54 -26.38 -8.84 21.92
N ASN A 55 -27.55 -9.42 21.66
CA ASN A 55 -27.72 -10.66 20.93
C ASN A 55 -27.38 -10.46 19.44
N ARG A 56 -27.19 -11.56 18.71
CA ARG A 56 -26.91 -11.52 17.27
C ARG A 56 -28.01 -10.75 16.52
N GLY A 57 -27.62 -9.84 15.62
CA GLY A 57 -28.53 -8.98 14.86
C GLY A 57 -29.01 -7.74 15.63
N PHE A 58 -28.47 -7.47 16.82
CA PHE A 58 -28.75 -6.28 17.61
C PHE A 58 -27.46 -5.55 18.00
N ARG A 59 -27.51 -4.23 18.09
CA ARG A 59 -26.40 -3.37 18.52
C ARG A 59 -26.84 -2.39 19.60
N ARG A 60 -25.85 -1.86 20.33
CA ARG A 60 -26.08 -0.76 21.27
C ARG A 60 -26.57 0.46 20.49
N THR A 61 -27.57 1.15 21.05
CA THR A 61 -28.10 2.40 20.50
C THR A 61 -27.03 3.50 20.43
N GLU A 62 -26.12 3.51 21.40
CA GLU A 62 -25.00 4.44 21.47
C GLU A 62 -23.67 3.70 21.68
N ASP A 63 -22.60 4.18 21.07
CA ASP A 63 -21.27 3.56 21.18
C ASP A 63 -20.62 3.81 22.55
N ARG A 64 -21.01 4.91 23.23
CA ARG A 64 -20.53 5.20 24.58
C ARG A 64 -21.12 4.22 25.59
N PRO A 65 -20.34 3.77 26.59
CA PRO A 65 -20.83 2.80 27.57
C PRO A 65 -21.87 3.43 28.51
N SER A 66 -22.90 2.66 28.88
CA SER A 66 -23.88 3.02 29.90
C SER A 66 -23.20 3.16 31.26
N LYS A 67 -23.26 4.36 31.82
CA LYS A 67 -22.73 4.66 33.16
C LYS A 67 -23.86 4.94 34.14
N CYS A 68 -23.67 4.56 35.39
CA CYS A 68 -24.58 4.95 36.45
C CYS A 68 -24.36 6.43 36.77
N THR A 69 -25.37 7.25 36.53
CA THR A 69 -25.29 8.71 36.66
C THR A 69 -26.32 9.20 37.66
N LYS A 70 -25.97 10.22 38.44
CA LYS A 70 -26.91 10.88 39.34
C LYS A 70 -27.75 11.90 38.59
N VAL A 71 -29.06 11.68 38.53
CA VAL A 71 -30.05 12.60 37.97
C VAL A 71 -30.94 13.10 39.11
N GLY A 72 -30.66 14.31 39.58
CA GLY A 72 -31.34 14.88 40.75
C GLY A 72 -31.10 14.07 42.02
N MET A 73 -32.17 13.43 42.53
CA MET A 73 -32.14 12.57 43.73
C MET A 73 -32.19 11.07 43.39
N ARG A 74 -32.00 10.68 42.12
CA ARG A 74 -32.02 9.28 41.67
C ARG A 74 -30.74 8.93 40.92
N ALA A 75 -30.39 7.64 40.89
CA ALA A 75 -29.32 7.10 40.08
C ALA A 75 -29.93 6.40 38.87
N GLU A 76 -29.53 6.79 37.66
CA GLU A 76 -30.06 6.28 36.39
C GLU A 76 -28.92 5.97 35.42
N TRP A 77 -29.14 4.99 34.54
CA TRP A 77 -28.18 4.63 33.51
C TRP A 77 -28.17 5.65 32.38
N SER A 78 -27.00 6.13 32.01
CA SER A 78 -26.81 7.05 30.88
C SER A 78 -25.63 6.63 30.00
N PRO A 79 -25.85 6.36 28.69
CA PRO A 79 -27.15 6.18 28.06
C PRO A 79 -27.89 4.96 28.61
N MET A 80 -29.21 4.92 28.41
CA MET A 80 -30.02 3.76 28.78
C MET A 80 -29.52 2.51 28.02
N PRO A 81 -29.26 1.38 28.70
CA PRO A 81 -28.71 0.19 28.07
C PRO A 81 -29.78 -0.52 27.24
N GLU A 82 -29.87 -0.14 25.98
CA GLU A 82 -30.82 -0.67 25.01
C GLU A 82 -30.10 -1.30 23.82
N CYS A 83 -30.66 -2.40 23.33
CA CYS A 83 -30.20 -3.08 22.12
C CYS A 83 -31.25 -2.90 21.02
N GLU A 84 -30.90 -2.18 19.97
CA GLU A 84 -31.74 -2.00 18.79
C GLU A 84 -31.32 -2.95 17.66
N PRO A 85 -32.21 -3.26 16.71
CA PRO A 85 -31.84 -4.03 15.53
C PRO A 85 -30.62 -3.41 14.84
N ALA A 86 -29.63 -4.25 14.53
CA ALA A 86 -28.47 -3.86 13.75
C ALA A 86 -28.94 -3.25 12.44
N LYS A 87 -28.37 -2.11 12.08
CA LYS A 87 -28.69 -1.39 10.85
C LYS A 87 -27.46 -0.63 10.40
N CYS A 88 -27.23 -0.66 9.09
CA CYS A 88 -26.21 0.12 8.44
C CYS A 88 -26.84 1.36 7.81
N ARG A 89 -26.11 2.47 7.84
CA ARG A 89 -26.57 3.74 7.27
C ARG A 89 -25.60 4.23 6.23
N VAL A 90 -26.14 4.99 5.26
CA VAL A 90 -25.37 5.83 4.34
C VAL A 90 -25.86 7.26 4.43
N GLU A 91 -24.99 8.20 4.11
CA GLU A 91 -25.32 9.62 4.09
C GLU A 91 -26.05 9.97 2.78
N LEU A 92 -27.14 10.75 2.86
CA LEU A 92 -27.85 11.29 1.71
C LEU A 92 -27.90 12.82 1.83
N PRO A 93 -27.51 13.58 0.78
CA PRO A 93 -26.98 13.11 -0.49
C PRO A 93 -25.61 12.40 -0.34
N PRO A 94 -25.24 11.50 -1.27
CA PRO A 94 -23.92 10.86 -1.25
C PRO A 94 -22.78 11.88 -1.19
N LEU A 95 -21.70 11.53 -0.51
CA LEU A 95 -20.47 12.34 -0.47
C LEU A 95 -19.87 12.51 -1.88
N GLU A 96 -19.10 13.57 -2.09
CA GLU A 96 -18.47 13.84 -3.39
C GLU A 96 -17.70 12.63 -3.90
N GLY A 97 -17.87 12.34 -5.20
CA GLY A 97 -17.26 11.20 -5.85
C GLY A 97 -17.89 9.85 -5.49
N THR A 98 -18.93 9.78 -4.65
CA THR A 98 -19.65 8.53 -4.34
C THR A 98 -21.04 8.52 -4.97
N THR A 99 -21.44 7.41 -5.58
CA THR A 99 -22.79 7.19 -6.11
C THR A 99 -23.35 5.88 -5.58
N TYR A 100 -24.59 5.93 -5.10
CA TYR A 100 -25.34 4.73 -4.69
C TYR A 100 -26.34 4.35 -5.76
N ALA A 101 -26.55 3.05 -5.97
CA ALA A 101 -27.57 2.57 -6.92
C ALA A 101 -28.99 2.98 -6.53
N SER A 102 -29.27 3.15 -5.23
CA SER A 102 -30.52 3.72 -4.72
C SER A 102 -30.27 5.10 -4.13
N THR A 103 -30.99 6.11 -4.62
CA THR A 103 -30.83 7.50 -4.17
C THR A 103 -31.71 7.88 -2.98
N LEU A 104 -32.65 7.01 -2.60
CA LEU A 104 -33.65 7.29 -1.55
C LEU A 104 -33.50 6.39 -0.32
N LYS A 105 -32.80 5.26 -0.42
CA LYS A 105 -32.61 4.32 0.69
C LYS A 105 -31.32 4.66 1.44
N ASN A 106 -31.45 5.05 2.70
CA ASN A 106 -30.31 5.36 3.58
C ASN A 106 -30.12 4.38 4.74
N VAL A 107 -31.06 3.46 4.96
CA VAL A 107 -31.00 2.45 6.04
C VAL A 107 -31.07 1.06 5.44
N TYR A 108 -30.17 0.20 5.91
CA TYR A 108 -30.02 -1.18 5.46
C TYR A 108 -29.98 -2.12 6.66
N TYR A 109 -30.64 -3.27 6.55
CA TYR A 109 -30.66 -4.32 7.58
C TYR A 109 -29.66 -5.43 7.25
N PRO A 110 -29.26 -6.27 8.23
CA PRO A 110 -28.31 -7.35 8.01
C PRO A 110 -28.69 -8.25 6.83
N GLY A 111 -27.72 -8.52 5.96
CA GLY A 111 -27.88 -9.27 4.71
C GLY A 111 -28.30 -8.44 3.50
N GLU A 112 -28.73 -7.18 3.67
CA GLU A 112 -29.01 -6.31 2.53
C GLU A 112 -27.72 -5.77 1.91
N THR A 113 -27.72 -5.63 0.59
CA THR A 113 -26.57 -5.15 -0.18
C THR A 113 -26.77 -3.74 -0.73
N LEU A 114 -25.65 -3.06 -0.96
CA LEU A 114 -25.57 -1.75 -1.57
C LEU A 114 -24.43 -1.74 -2.60
N ASN A 115 -24.77 -1.31 -3.82
CA ASN A 115 -23.80 -1.06 -4.87
C ASN A 115 -23.33 0.40 -4.82
N VAL A 116 -22.01 0.57 -4.71
CA VAL A 116 -21.32 1.85 -4.61
C VAL A 116 -20.42 2.02 -5.83
N THR A 117 -20.57 3.14 -6.52
CA THR A 117 -19.73 3.52 -7.66
C THR A 117 -19.00 4.82 -7.36
N CYS A 118 -17.70 4.85 -7.64
CA CYS A 118 -16.87 6.02 -7.45
C CYS A 118 -16.66 6.80 -8.75
N GLY A 119 -16.70 8.12 -8.65
CA GLY A 119 -16.38 9.05 -9.73
C GLY A 119 -14.89 9.08 -10.06
N GLU A 120 -14.53 9.85 -11.08
CA GLU A 120 -13.14 10.01 -11.52
C GLU A 120 -12.25 10.58 -10.40
N GLY A 121 -11.11 9.93 -10.13
CA GLY A 121 -10.18 10.32 -9.07
C GLY A 121 -10.53 9.81 -7.66
N PHE A 122 -11.66 9.12 -7.50
CA PHE A 122 -12.13 8.56 -6.24
C PHE A 122 -12.18 7.02 -6.27
N TRP A 123 -12.05 6.39 -5.10
CA TRP A 123 -12.19 4.94 -4.96
C TRP A 123 -12.55 4.49 -3.56
N ILE A 124 -12.84 3.21 -3.42
CA ILE A 124 -13.09 2.53 -2.16
C ILE A 124 -11.75 2.10 -1.55
N SER A 125 -11.41 2.56 -0.34
CA SER A 125 -10.07 2.40 0.27
C SER A 125 -9.55 0.96 0.30
N SER A 126 -10.46 -0.01 0.41
CA SER A 126 -10.22 -1.45 0.31
C SER A 126 -11.49 -2.03 -0.30
N PRO A 127 -11.51 -2.42 -1.58
CA PRO A 127 -10.40 -3.06 -2.31
C PRO A 127 -9.51 -2.16 -3.22
N GLN A 128 -9.59 -0.83 -3.15
CA GLN A 128 -8.96 0.11 -4.11
C GLN A 128 -9.56 0.03 -5.52
N ASP A 129 -10.89 -0.04 -5.58
CA ASP A 129 -11.64 -0.08 -6.83
C ASP A 129 -12.68 1.05 -6.91
N THR A 130 -13.12 1.31 -8.13
CA THR A 130 -14.16 2.27 -8.51
C THR A 130 -15.58 1.75 -8.32
N PHE A 131 -15.74 0.45 -8.02
CA PHE A 131 -17.02 -0.17 -7.76
C PHE A 131 -16.88 -1.21 -6.65
N ALA A 132 -17.85 -1.28 -5.75
CA ALA A 132 -18.04 -2.44 -4.90
C ALA A 132 -19.50 -2.67 -4.55
N GLU A 133 -19.82 -3.93 -4.35
CA GLU A 133 -21.01 -4.36 -3.61
C GLU A 133 -20.61 -4.53 -2.15
N THR A 134 -21.30 -3.85 -1.24
CA THR A 134 -21.14 -4.03 0.21
C THR A 134 -22.41 -4.59 0.81
N THR A 135 -22.27 -5.37 1.88
CA THR A 135 -23.37 -5.98 2.62
C THR A 135 -23.40 -5.41 4.03
N CYS A 136 -24.60 -5.16 4.56
CA CYS A 136 -24.74 -4.86 5.98
C CYS A 136 -24.59 -6.16 6.79
N ASP A 137 -23.61 -6.20 7.69
CA ASP A 137 -23.33 -7.37 8.52
C ASP A 137 -24.22 -7.38 9.79
N ASP A 138 -24.26 -8.51 10.50
CA ASP A 138 -25.07 -8.74 11.69
C ASP A 138 -24.71 -7.82 12.87
N ASP A 139 -23.53 -7.20 12.84
CA ASP A 139 -23.05 -6.23 13.82
C ASP A 139 -23.44 -4.78 13.46
N GLY A 140 -24.11 -4.57 12.32
CA GLY A 140 -24.50 -3.27 11.82
C GLY A 140 -23.33 -2.48 11.24
N GLN A 141 -22.27 -3.16 10.80
CA GLN A 141 -21.19 -2.59 10.02
C GLN A 141 -21.27 -3.04 8.57
N TRP A 142 -20.79 -2.17 7.68
CA TRP A 142 -20.65 -2.51 6.28
C TRP A 142 -19.41 -3.38 6.07
N THR A 143 -19.54 -4.47 5.31
CA THR A 143 -18.39 -5.31 4.93
C THR A 143 -17.32 -4.51 4.19
N ILE A 144 -17.74 -3.53 3.37
CA ILE A 144 -16.89 -2.54 2.73
C ILE A 144 -17.47 -1.16 3.03
N ARG A 145 -16.67 -0.25 3.57
CA ARG A 145 -17.13 1.11 3.87
C ARG A 145 -17.65 1.78 2.58
N PRO A 146 -18.94 2.16 2.49
CA PRO A 146 -19.58 2.63 1.26
C PRO A 146 -19.34 4.13 1.01
N VAL A 147 -18.09 4.55 1.10
CA VAL A 147 -17.68 5.94 0.90
C VAL A 147 -16.44 5.91 0.04
N CYS A 148 -16.50 6.61 -1.09
CA CYS A 148 -15.35 6.81 -1.93
C CYS A 148 -14.44 7.90 -1.32
N GLN A 149 -13.13 7.68 -1.41
CA GLN A 149 -12.12 8.61 -0.98
C GLN A 149 -11.32 9.07 -2.20
N GLU A 150 -10.98 10.36 -2.21
CA GLU A 150 -10.07 10.88 -3.21
C GLU A 150 -8.67 10.29 -2.99
N PHE A 151 -8.01 9.90 -4.08
CA PHE A 151 -6.64 9.42 -4.00
C PHE A 151 -5.61 10.44 -4.43
N PHE A 152 -4.51 10.42 -3.68
CA PHE A 152 -3.30 11.13 -4.04
C PHE A 152 -2.11 10.19 -4.08
N CYS A 153 -1.28 10.33 -5.11
CA CYS A 153 0.04 9.71 -5.11
C CYS A 153 0.92 10.34 -4.02
N SER A 154 1.85 9.53 -3.49
CA SER A 154 2.78 9.98 -2.45
C SER A 154 3.60 11.18 -2.93
N ASN A 155 3.68 12.21 -2.10
CA ASN A 155 4.58 13.34 -2.29
C ASN A 155 5.94 13.14 -1.59
N GLN A 156 6.24 11.90 -1.19
CA GLN A 156 7.52 11.52 -0.61
C GLN A 156 8.46 10.97 -1.68
N ARG A 157 9.66 11.53 -1.73
CA ARG A 157 10.68 11.13 -2.70
C ARG A 157 11.27 9.78 -2.31
N GLU A 158 11.31 8.84 -3.24
CA GLU A 158 12.02 7.58 -3.07
C GLU A 158 13.53 7.79 -2.84
N TYR A 159 14.18 6.86 -2.14
CA TYR A 159 15.60 6.97 -1.79
C TYR A 159 16.53 7.04 -3.01
N ASN A 160 16.28 6.23 -4.04
CA ASN A 160 17.10 6.16 -5.25
C ASN A 160 16.80 7.31 -6.25
N VAL A 161 15.89 8.21 -5.90
CA VAL A 161 15.57 9.40 -6.69
C VAL A 161 16.37 10.58 -6.13
N ARG A 162 17.37 11.04 -6.92
CA ARG A 162 18.23 12.18 -6.59
C ARG A 162 17.44 13.48 -6.55
N TRP A 163 16.56 13.67 -7.52
CA TRP A 163 15.78 14.88 -7.70
C TRP A 163 14.44 14.54 -8.34
N TRP A 164 13.41 15.30 -8.00
CA TRP A 164 12.12 15.27 -8.67
C TRP A 164 11.39 16.60 -8.48
N ASN A 165 10.37 16.88 -9.28
CA ASN A 165 9.63 18.15 -9.25
C ASN A 165 8.31 18.07 -8.45
N VAL A 166 8.31 17.37 -7.31
CA VAL A 166 7.15 17.26 -6.41
C VAL A 166 7.44 17.95 -5.07
N TRP A 167 6.55 18.84 -4.65
CA TRP A 167 6.68 19.58 -3.39
C TRP A 167 6.11 18.82 -2.19
N ARG A 168 6.63 19.06 -0.98
CA ARG A 168 6.24 18.35 0.26
C ARG A 168 4.75 18.42 0.62
N ASN A 169 4.03 19.44 0.15
CA ASN A 169 2.61 19.64 0.42
C ASN A 169 1.76 19.60 -0.86
N GLN A 170 2.34 19.12 -1.97
CA GLN A 170 1.62 19.00 -3.21
C GLN A 170 0.67 17.80 -3.12
N GLN A 171 -0.58 18.02 -3.49
CA GLN A 171 -1.55 16.97 -3.75
C GLN A 171 -1.40 16.54 -5.20
N ILE A 172 -1.01 15.28 -5.43
CA ILE A 172 -0.81 14.70 -6.77
C ILE A 172 -2.02 13.84 -7.10
N ARG A 173 -2.81 14.26 -8.08
CA ARG A 173 -4.03 13.56 -8.51
C ARG A 173 -3.70 12.49 -9.55
N LEU A 174 -4.66 11.61 -9.78
CA LEU A 174 -4.56 10.58 -10.82
C LEU A 174 -4.28 11.24 -12.18
N GLY A 175 -3.31 10.71 -12.92
CA GLY A 175 -2.92 11.23 -14.23
C GLY A 175 -1.87 12.34 -14.20
N ASP A 176 -1.62 12.97 -13.03
CA ASP A 176 -0.54 13.93 -12.88
C ASP A 176 0.81 13.28 -13.17
N THR A 177 1.77 14.10 -13.62
CA THR A 177 3.11 13.65 -13.96
C THR A 177 4.18 14.38 -13.17
N ALA A 178 5.25 13.67 -12.83
CA ALA A 178 6.42 14.20 -12.16
C ALA A 178 7.68 13.87 -12.94
N ARG A 179 8.54 14.85 -13.17
CA ARG A 179 9.89 14.63 -13.64
C ARG A 179 10.79 14.23 -12.49
N TYR A 180 11.64 13.25 -12.70
CA TYR A 180 12.57 12.74 -11.71
C TYR A 180 13.93 12.41 -12.32
N GLN A 181 14.94 12.28 -11.47
CA GLN A 181 16.30 11.90 -11.83
C GLN A 181 16.82 10.91 -10.79
N CYS A 182 17.43 9.83 -11.26
CA CYS A 182 18.00 8.81 -10.40
C CYS A 182 19.36 9.22 -9.81
N VAL A 183 19.71 8.64 -8.67
CA VAL A 183 21.07 8.72 -8.13
C VAL A 183 22.05 7.94 -9.01
N THR A 184 23.36 8.23 -8.88
CA THR A 184 24.41 7.50 -9.60
C THR A 184 24.33 6.01 -9.29
N GLY A 185 24.49 5.16 -10.31
CA GLY A 185 24.31 3.71 -10.19
C GLY A 185 22.88 3.21 -10.39
N TYR A 186 21.91 4.11 -10.62
CA TYR A 186 20.51 3.78 -10.89
C TYR A 186 20.02 4.43 -12.19
N LYS A 187 19.02 3.82 -12.81
CA LYS A 187 18.37 4.33 -14.03
C LYS A 187 16.85 4.17 -13.98
N SER A 188 16.14 4.92 -14.82
CA SER A 188 14.72 4.71 -15.02
C SER A 188 14.47 3.36 -15.73
N PRO A 189 13.47 2.58 -15.28
CA PRO A 189 13.16 1.28 -15.89
C PRO A 189 12.78 1.35 -17.37
N ASP A 190 12.00 2.36 -17.73
CA ASP A 190 11.44 2.59 -19.06
C ASP A 190 12.28 3.57 -19.90
N GLY A 191 13.41 4.04 -19.38
CA GLY A 191 14.23 5.09 -20.00
C GLY A 191 13.61 6.48 -19.97
N SER A 192 12.41 6.64 -19.39
CA SER A 192 11.74 7.92 -19.21
C SER A 192 12.14 8.56 -17.88
N ASN A 193 12.27 9.88 -17.86
CA ASN A 193 12.45 10.64 -16.61
C ASN A 193 11.13 11.25 -16.11
N VAL A 194 10.01 10.69 -16.57
CA VAL A 194 8.66 11.13 -16.21
C VAL A 194 7.91 9.97 -15.56
N ALA A 195 7.47 10.21 -14.34
CA ALA A 195 6.56 9.35 -13.60
C ALA A 195 5.13 9.81 -13.81
N LYS A 196 4.19 8.87 -13.88
CA LYS A 196 2.75 9.16 -13.93
C LYS A 196 2.08 8.61 -12.68
N CYS A 197 1.21 9.40 -12.07
CA CYS A 197 0.38 8.94 -10.97
C CYS A 197 -0.74 8.05 -11.51
N THR A 198 -0.73 6.77 -11.11
CA THR A 198 -1.76 5.79 -11.45
C THR A 198 -2.47 5.31 -10.19
N ARG A 199 -3.46 4.43 -10.35
CA ARG A 199 -4.19 3.86 -9.21
C ARG A 199 -3.29 3.04 -8.28
N ASN A 200 -2.17 2.51 -8.80
CA ASN A 200 -1.20 1.71 -8.04
C ASN A 200 -0.07 2.56 -7.42
N GLY A 201 -0.18 3.89 -7.52
CA GLY A 201 0.84 4.85 -7.12
C GLY A 201 1.64 5.37 -8.32
N TRP A 202 2.90 5.76 -8.09
CA TRP A 202 3.77 6.22 -9.16
C TRP A 202 4.19 5.08 -10.07
N GLU A 203 4.07 5.29 -11.38
CA GLU A 203 4.63 4.41 -12.41
C GLU A 203 5.70 5.15 -13.23
N PRO A 204 6.86 4.51 -13.52
CA PRO A 204 7.20 3.12 -13.20
C PRO A 204 7.48 2.87 -11.71
N LYS A 205 7.32 1.63 -11.25
CA LYS A 205 7.56 1.22 -9.86
C LYS A 205 8.56 0.05 -9.81
N PRO A 206 9.76 0.21 -9.22
CA PRO A 206 10.30 1.44 -8.63
C PRO A 206 10.59 2.52 -9.68
N LEU A 207 10.69 3.78 -9.28
CA LEU A 207 11.06 4.87 -10.20
C LEU A 207 12.49 4.73 -10.71
N CYS A 208 13.40 4.28 -9.84
CA CYS A 208 14.81 4.10 -10.15
C CYS A 208 15.25 2.68 -9.80
N GLN A 209 15.71 1.93 -10.80
CA GLN A 209 16.26 0.58 -10.67
C GLN A 209 17.79 0.60 -10.72
N GLU A 210 18.44 -0.32 -10.00
CA GLU A 210 19.89 -0.44 -9.99
C GLU A 210 20.41 -0.80 -11.41
N ILE A 211 21.50 -0.16 -11.83
CA ILE A 211 22.17 -0.51 -13.07
C ILE A 211 23.00 -1.77 -12.83
N THR A 212 22.61 -2.84 -13.50
CA THR A 212 23.35 -4.10 -13.52
C THR A 212 23.60 -4.57 -14.94
N CYS A 213 24.81 -5.02 -15.23
CA CYS A 213 25.14 -5.70 -16.47
C CYS A 213 25.31 -7.20 -16.22
N PRO A 214 24.69 -8.07 -17.04
CA PRO A 214 24.91 -9.51 -16.93
C PRO A 214 26.34 -9.82 -17.37
N ARG A 215 26.87 -10.96 -16.91
CA ARG A 215 28.11 -11.51 -17.43
C ARG A 215 28.09 -11.56 -18.96
N LEU A 216 29.18 -11.12 -19.57
CA LEU A 216 29.38 -11.14 -21.01
C LEU A 216 30.50 -12.13 -21.32
N GLU A 217 30.29 -13.02 -22.28
CA GLU A 217 31.37 -13.82 -22.84
C GLU A 217 31.97 -13.08 -24.03
N VAL A 218 33.30 -13.03 -24.09
CA VAL A 218 34.04 -12.34 -25.15
C VAL A 218 34.74 -13.39 -26.01
N GLU A 219 34.57 -13.28 -27.32
CA GLU A 219 35.14 -14.23 -28.28
C GLU A 219 36.67 -14.29 -28.18
N ASN A 220 37.22 -15.51 -28.21
CA ASN A 220 38.67 -15.76 -28.11
C ASN A 220 39.31 -15.20 -26.81
N ALA A 221 38.51 -15.01 -25.76
CA ALA A 221 38.98 -14.52 -24.46
C ALA A 221 38.41 -15.33 -23.29
N ILE A 222 39.17 -15.38 -22.19
CA ILE A 222 38.83 -16.06 -20.95
C ILE A 222 38.44 -15.02 -19.92
N HIS A 223 37.24 -15.18 -19.36
CA HIS A 223 36.75 -14.35 -18.26
C HIS A 223 37.55 -14.62 -16.98
N PRO A 224 38.03 -13.60 -16.24
CA PRO A 224 38.95 -13.77 -15.12
C PRO A 224 38.31 -14.43 -13.88
N ASP A 225 36.98 -14.31 -13.72
CA ASP A 225 36.22 -14.88 -12.61
C ASP A 225 35.09 -15.78 -13.12
N VAL A 226 35.18 -17.09 -12.93
CA VAL A 226 34.20 -18.05 -13.45
C VAL A 226 32.86 -17.95 -12.72
N TYR A 227 32.79 -17.37 -11.51
CA TYR A 227 31.59 -17.34 -10.70
C TYR A 227 30.84 -16.00 -10.76
N LYS A 228 31.50 -14.90 -11.14
CA LYS A 228 30.83 -13.59 -11.24
C LYS A 228 29.82 -13.57 -12.40
N GLN A 229 28.54 -13.35 -12.06
CA GLN A 229 27.40 -13.36 -13.01
C GLN A 229 26.81 -11.98 -13.30
N SER A 230 27.08 -10.99 -12.44
CA SER A 230 26.56 -9.63 -12.59
C SER A 230 27.59 -8.59 -12.16
N TYR A 231 27.47 -7.42 -12.76
CA TYR A 231 28.36 -6.28 -12.60
C TYR A 231 27.54 -5.05 -12.31
N ARG A 232 27.96 -4.25 -11.32
CA ARG A 232 27.32 -2.98 -10.99
C ARG A 232 27.79 -1.88 -11.93
N ASN A 233 27.10 -0.74 -11.91
CA ASN A 233 27.56 0.45 -12.61
C ASN A 233 29.02 0.77 -12.28
N ASP A 234 29.77 1.14 -13.30
CA ASP A 234 31.20 1.45 -13.24
C ASP A 234 32.11 0.27 -12.86
N ASP A 235 31.58 -0.93 -12.60
CA ASP A 235 32.42 -2.13 -12.55
C ASP A 235 33.03 -2.39 -13.94
N TRP A 236 34.26 -2.89 -13.96
CA TRP A 236 34.90 -3.37 -15.19
C TRP A 236 35.45 -4.78 -15.04
N VAL A 237 35.61 -5.43 -16.18
CA VAL A 237 36.25 -6.74 -16.30
C VAL A 237 37.23 -6.71 -17.47
N THR A 238 38.45 -7.18 -17.22
CA THR A 238 39.48 -7.34 -18.24
C THR A 238 39.67 -8.82 -18.53
N TYR A 239 39.45 -9.21 -19.78
CA TYR A 239 39.57 -10.60 -20.20
C TYR A 239 41.01 -10.92 -20.62
N ARG A 240 41.35 -12.21 -20.59
CA ARG A 240 42.62 -12.71 -21.08
C ARG A 240 42.42 -13.37 -22.44
N CYS A 241 43.09 -12.91 -23.48
CA CYS A 241 43.02 -13.56 -24.78
C CYS A 241 43.52 -15.01 -24.71
N MET A 242 42.85 -15.90 -25.45
CA MET A 242 43.24 -17.29 -25.61
C MET A 242 44.54 -17.40 -26.43
N GLU A 243 45.16 -18.58 -26.40
CA GLU A 243 46.38 -18.85 -27.18
C GLU A 243 46.14 -18.61 -28.68
N GLY A 244 47.11 -17.99 -29.36
CA GLY A 244 46.99 -17.58 -30.76
C GLY A 244 46.41 -16.18 -30.97
N PHE A 245 45.94 -15.52 -29.91
CA PHE A 245 45.44 -14.14 -29.96
C PHE A 245 46.23 -13.20 -29.04
N THR A 246 46.18 -11.89 -29.31
CA THR A 246 46.73 -10.80 -28.50
C THR A 246 45.70 -9.71 -28.30
N GLY A 247 45.92 -8.90 -27.28
CA GLY A 247 44.99 -7.84 -26.88
C GLY A 247 44.74 -7.88 -25.38
N ARG A 248 43.99 -6.88 -24.90
CA ARG A 248 43.55 -6.79 -23.52
C ARG A 248 42.13 -6.20 -23.45
N PRO A 249 41.13 -6.91 -23.98
CA PRO A 249 39.76 -6.43 -24.01
C PRO A 249 39.27 -6.15 -22.60
N THR A 250 38.71 -4.95 -22.41
CA THR A 250 38.22 -4.46 -21.12
C THR A 250 36.83 -3.91 -21.30
N ARG A 251 35.88 -4.45 -20.53
CA ARG A 251 34.47 -4.08 -20.60
C ARG A 251 34.08 -3.38 -19.31
N THR A 252 33.42 -2.24 -19.44
CA THR A 252 32.91 -1.44 -18.32
C THR A 252 31.39 -1.39 -18.38
N CYS A 253 30.74 -1.71 -17.27
CA CYS A 253 29.29 -1.64 -17.15
C CYS A 253 28.86 -0.18 -17.00
N GLY A 254 28.13 0.33 -17.99
CA GLY A 254 27.55 1.67 -17.95
C GLY A 254 26.03 1.65 -17.90
N GLN A 255 25.44 2.85 -17.87
CA GLN A 255 24.00 3.06 -17.78
C GLN A 255 23.19 2.32 -18.87
N ASN A 256 23.76 2.25 -20.08
CA ASN A 256 23.15 1.64 -21.26
C ASN A 256 23.71 0.23 -21.58
N GLY A 257 24.44 -0.38 -20.63
CA GLY A 257 25.04 -1.70 -20.80
C GLY A 257 26.57 -1.66 -20.95
N TRP A 258 27.13 -2.72 -21.54
CA TRP A 258 28.57 -2.90 -21.65
C TRP A 258 29.22 -1.98 -22.69
N THR A 259 30.24 -1.25 -22.26
CA THR A 259 31.11 -0.40 -23.11
C THR A 259 32.56 -0.85 -23.01
N GLY A 260 33.45 -0.32 -23.85
CA GLY A 260 34.89 -0.67 -23.86
C GLY A 260 35.28 -1.68 -24.93
N ASP A 261 36.57 -2.00 -25.03
CA ASP A 261 37.11 -2.90 -26.05
C ASP A 261 36.74 -4.36 -25.75
N SER A 262 36.40 -5.12 -26.79
CA SER A 262 35.94 -6.51 -26.72
C SER A 262 36.69 -7.44 -27.68
N GLN A 263 37.80 -7.01 -28.27
CA GLN A 263 38.46 -7.81 -29.31
C GLN A 263 39.82 -8.36 -28.87
N CYS A 264 40.01 -9.64 -29.18
CA CYS A 264 41.30 -10.30 -29.23
C CYS A 264 41.65 -10.48 -30.72
N THR A 265 42.85 -10.07 -31.13
CA THR A 265 43.30 -10.13 -32.53
C THR A 265 44.28 -11.26 -32.73
N VAL A 266 44.34 -11.82 -33.94
CA VAL A 266 45.21 -12.96 -34.24
C VAL A 266 46.69 -12.55 -34.16
N ASN A 267 47.50 -13.39 -33.52
CA ASN A 267 48.95 -13.24 -33.49
C ASN A 267 49.54 -13.53 -34.86
N GLN A 268 49.73 -12.50 -35.69
CA GLN A 268 50.53 -12.62 -36.90
C GLN A 268 52.00 -12.83 -36.50
N LYS A 269 52.44 -14.07 -36.37
CA LYS A 269 53.88 -14.38 -36.42
C LYS A 269 54.35 -14.25 -37.86
N PRO A 270 55.29 -13.35 -38.21
CA PRO A 270 55.96 -13.41 -39.50
C PRO A 270 56.92 -14.61 -39.47
N GLY A 271 56.56 -15.71 -40.12
CA GLY A 271 57.47 -16.86 -40.18
C GLY A 271 56.87 -18.21 -40.56
N PHE A 272 56.06 -18.28 -41.60
CA PHE A 272 55.99 -19.49 -42.43
C PHE A 272 55.93 -19.04 -43.89
N LEU A 273 57.10 -19.01 -44.54
CA LEU A 273 57.18 -18.98 -46.00
C LEU A 273 56.42 -20.20 -46.50
N ALA A 274 55.30 -19.98 -47.19
CA ALA A 274 54.63 -21.02 -47.95
C ALA A 274 55.62 -21.53 -49.00
N VAL A 275 56.20 -22.72 -48.76
CA VAL A 275 56.92 -23.45 -49.81
C VAL A 275 55.85 -23.98 -50.75
N SER A 276 55.63 -23.25 -51.85
CA SER A 276 54.83 -23.73 -52.97
C SER A 276 55.55 -24.90 -53.63
N TYR A 277 55.12 -26.12 -53.33
CA TYR A 277 55.46 -27.28 -54.16
C TYR A 277 54.70 -27.16 -55.48
N GLN A 278 55.37 -26.64 -56.51
CA GLN A 278 54.88 -26.75 -57.89
C GLN A 278 55.02 -28.20 -58.34
N LYS A 279 53.88 -28.88 -58.48
CA LYS A 279 53.77 -30.18 -59.16
C LYS A 279 54.09 -29.97 -60.65
N PRO A 280 55.04 -30.68 -61.26
CA PRO A 280 55.32 -30.52 -62.69
C PRO A 280 54.13 -31.04 -63.51
N PHE A 281 53.62 -30.16 -64.38
CA PHE A 281 52.64 -30.45 -65.41
C PHE A 281 53.29 -31.34 -66.49
N LEU A 282 52.75 -32.54 -66.68
CA LEU A 282 52.97 -33.34 -67.87
C LEU A 282 52.20 -32.69 -69.04
N GLN A 283 52.94 -32.10 -69.97
CA GLN A 283 52.44 -31.69 -71.28
C GLN A 283 52.31 -32.90 -72.20
N SER A 284 51.19 -32.99 -72.92
CA SER A 284 51.17 -33.45 -74.31
C SER A 284 49.76 -33.21 -74.90
N PRO A 285 49.65 -32.90 -76.21
CA PRO A 285 48.80 -31.79 -76.62
C PRO A 285 47.77 -32.16 -77.72
N GLN A 286 47.05 -31.11 -78.12
CA GLN A 286 46.60 -30.80 -79.47
C GLN A 286 45.16 -31.14 -79.92
N ILE A 287 44.70 -30.17 -80.71
CA ILE A 287 43.59 -30.13 -81.67
C ILE A 287 42.21 -29.94 -81.01
N GLY A 288 41.42 -28.90 -81.30
CA GLY A 288 41.50 -27.85 -82.30
C GLY A 288 40.11 -27.17 -82.40
N LEU A 289 40.08 -26.05 -83.13
CA LEU A 289 38.90 -25.33 -83.68
C LEU A 289 38.06 -24.54 -82.65
N MET A 290 38.26 -23.23 -82.59
CA MET A 290 37.54 -22.19 -83.37
C MET A 290 36.04 -22.14 -83.06
N LEU A 291 35.61 -21.07 -82.38
CA LEU A 291 34.40 -20.34 -82.75
C LEU A 291 34.55 -18.86 -82.36
N VAL A 292 33.97 -18.04 -83.22
CA VAL A 292 34.24 -16.63 -83.47
C VAL A 292 33.36 -15.73 -82.59
N TRP A 293 33.92 -14.56 -82.27
CA TRP A 293 33.32 -13.30 -81.82
C TRP A 293 31.84 -13.03 -82.15
N GLN A 294 31.17 -12.32 -81.24
CA GLN A 294 30.25 -11.23 -81.62
C GLN A 294 30.20 -10.13 -80.56
N CYS A 295 30.36 -8.89 -81.02
CA CYS A 295 30.33 -7.64 -80.26
C CYS A 295 28.91 -7.06 -80.16
N SER A 296 28.69 -6.36 -79.04
CA SER A 296 28.00 -5.07 -78.79
C SER A 296 26.61 -4.77 -79.41
N PRO A 297 25.83 -3.86 -78.80
CA PRO A 297 25.00 -2.94 -79.59
C PRO A 297 25.84 -1.81 -80.20
#